data_AF-A0A1Q7LP07-F1
#
_entry.id   AF-A0A1Q7LP07-F1
#
_cell.length_a   1.000
_cell.length_b   1.000
_cell.length_c   1.000
_cell.angle_alpha   90.00
_cell.angle_beta   90.00
_cell.angle_gamma   90.00
#
_symmetry.space_group_name_H-M   'P 1'
#
loop_
_entity.id
_entity.type
_entity.pdbx_description
1 polymer ?
#
loop_
_entity_poly.entity_id
_entity_poly.type
_entity_poly.pdbx_seq_one_letter_code
_entity_poly.pdbx_strand_id
1 'polypeptide(L)'
;MSMIDPVVLSTIVQTAVLTLTLVIFILSFRSQNKANKEAAYQKVLDDYSDAMKMLVDKPELSRLQLEIARATAPDSNAALRSPGDMVVRNYLLLLYGIFERAHLLYRKKWIDKEAWNQWSAFLKVVAKHPMFDEVHRSSEGMFDKPFQEHVSTILNRKA
;
A
#
# COMPACT_ATOMS: atom_id res chain seq x y z
N MET A 1 48.67 -46.73 3.21
CA MET A 1 48.01 -45.81 4.17
C MET A 1 48.09 -44.41 3.58
N SER A 2 47.06 -43.94 2.89
CA SER A 2 47.12 -42.61 2.22
C SER A 2 47.02 -41.53 3.30
N MET A 3 48.15 -40.90 3.65
CA MET A 3 48.13 -39.70 4.49
C MET A 3 47.58 -38.57 3.64
N ILE A 4 46.31 -38.21 3.86
CA ILE A 4 45.76 -36.99 3.28
C ILE A 4 46.55 -35.82 3.88
N ASP A 5 47.12 -34.98 3.03
CA ASP A 5 47.85 -33.78 3.45
C ASP A 5 46.92 -32.90 4.31
N PRO A 6 47.32 -32.55 5.55
CA PRO A 6 46.51 -31.72 6.44
C PRO A 6 46.12 -30.36 5.82
N VAL A 7 46.92 -29.82 4.90
CA VAL A 7 46.59 -28.59 4.16
C VAL A 7 45.41 -28.84 3.24
N VAL A 8 45.43 -29.94 2.48
CA VAL A 8 44.33 -30.32 1.57
C VAL A 8 43.04 -30.57 2.35
N LEU A 9 43.13 -31.25 3.49
CA LEU A 9 41.97 -31.47 4.37
C LEU A 9 41.41 -30.14 4.91
N SER A 10 42.28 -29.20 5.32
CA SER A 10 41.87 -27.87 5.77
C SER A 10 41.15 -27.09 4.68
N THR A 11 41.68 -27.08 3.45
CA THR A 11 41.05 -26.39 2.31
C THR A 11 39.68 -27.00 1.98
N ILE A 12 39.54 -28.33 2.03
CA ILE A 12 38.25 -29.00 1.80
C ILE A 12 37.24 -28.59 2.88
N VAL A 13 37.65 -28.61 4.14
CA VAL A 13 36.79 -28.21 5.27
C VAL A 13 36.39 -26.74 5.15
N GLN A 14 37.32 -25.84 4.87
CA GLN A 14 37.01 -24.41 4.69
C GLN A 14 36.06 -24.19 3.53
N THR A 15 36.29 -24.85 2.39
CA THR A 15 35.41 -24.75 1.21
C THR A 15 34.01 -25.27 1.53
N ALA A 16 33.91 -26.39 2.25
CA ALA A 16 32.64 -26.94 2.71
C ALA A 16 31.90 -25.99 3.66
N VAL A 17 32.61 -25.39 4.63
CA VAL A 17 32.05 -24.40 5.56
C VAL A 17 31.55 -23.18 4.82
N LEU A 18 32.35 -22.58 3.94
CA LEU A 18 31.95 -21.41 3.14
C LEU A 18 30.72 -21.70 2.28
N THR A 19 30.69 -22.87 1.64
CA THR A 19 29.55 -23.30 0.82
C THR A 19 28.29 -23.46 1.67
N LEU A 20 28.41 -24.10 2.83
CA LEU A 20 27.29 -24.27 3.76
C LEU A 20 26.78 -22.92 4.28
N THR A 21 27.69 -22.01 4.65
CA THR A 21 27.33 -20.65 5.07
C THR A 21 26.58 -19.92 3.96
N LEU A 22 27.02 -20.02 2.71
CA LEU A 22 26.33 -19.40 1.57
C LEU A 22 24.92 -19.98 1.39
N VAL A 23 24.75 -21.29 1.48
CA VAL A 23 23.44 -21.95 1.39
C VAL A 23 22.50 -21.46 2.48
N ILE A 24 22.97 -21.41 3.74
CA ILE A 24 22.18 -20.91 4.86
C ILE A 24 21.81 -19.44 4.64
N PHE A 25 22.75 -18.61 4.18
CA PHE A 25 22.48 -17.20 3.89
C PHE A 25 21.39 -17.02 2.82
N ILE A 26 21.44 -17.79 1.74
CA ILE A 26 20.42 -17.78 0.69
C ILE A 26 19.05 -18.16 1.25
N LEU A 27 18.98 -19.22 2.07
CA LEU A 27 17.72 -19.65 2.68
C LEU A 27 17.15 -18.59 3.64
N SER A 28 18.00 -18.01 4.48
CA SER A 28 17.63 -16.93 5.40
C SER A 28 17.13 -15.70 4.65
N PHE A 29 17.82 -15.30 3.58
CA PHE A 29 17.41 -14.18 2.74
C PHE A 29 16.05 -14.42 2.08
N ARG A 30 15.80 -15.63 1.56
CA ARG A 30 14.50 -16.00 0.99
C ARG A 30 13.37 -15.97 2.03
N SER A 31 13.64 -16.47 3.24
CA SER A 31 12.70 -16.45 4.36
C SER A 31 12.36 -15.01 4.77
N GLN A 32 13.37 -14.16 4.94
CA GLN A 32 13.19 -12.75 5.29
C GLN A 32 12.44 -11.98 4.20
N ASN A 33 12.72 -12.26 2.92
CA ASN A 33 11.97 -11.66 1.82
C ASN A 33 10.49 -12.07 1.83
N LYS A 34 10.17 -13.32 2.19
CA LYS A 34 8.78 -13.77 2.36
C LYS A 34 8.12 -13.04 3.53
N ALA A 35 8.79 -12.94 4.68
CA ALA A 35 8.27 -12.25 5.86
C ALA A 35 8.01 -10.76 5.59
N ASN A 36 8.91 -10.09 4.87
CA ASN A 36 8.75 -8.68 4.52
C ASN A 36 7.55 -8.43 3.60
N LYS A 37 7.31 -9.33 2.64
CA LYS A 37 6.13 -9.25 1.76
C LYS A 37 4.83 -9.40 2.54
N GLU A 38 4.79 -10.40 3.43
CA GLU A 38 3.63 -10.64 4.29
C GLU A 38 3.37 -9.44 5.19
N ALA A 39 4.38 -8.93 5.89
CA ALA A 39 4.26 -7.78 6.77
C ALA A 39 3.78 -6.52 6.02
N ALA A 40 4.26 -6.30 4.79
CA ALA A 40 3.81 -5.19 3.97
C ALA A 40 2.33 -5.32 3.59
N TYR A 41 1.86 -6.54 3.30
CA TYR A 41 0.46 -6.77 2.98
C TYR A 41 -0.44 -6.66 4.23
N GLN A 42 -0.03 -7.25 5.35
CA GLN A 42 -0.73 -7.12 6.63
C GLN A 42 -0.90 -5.65 7.03
N LYS A 43 0.14 -4.83 6.84
CA LYS A 43 0.04 -3.39 7.08
C LYS A 43 -1.07 -2.71 6.27
N VAL A 44 -1.29 -3.12 5.01
CA VAL A 44 -2.39 -2.57 4.19
C VAL A 44 -3.75 -2.97 4.75
N LEU A 45 -3.90 -4.20 5.24
CA LEU A 45 -5.12 -4.70 5.89
C LEU A 45 -5.38 -4.01 7.24
N ASP A 46 -4.33 -3.78 8.02
CA ASP A 46 -4.38 -3.05 9.30
C ASP A 46 -4.78 -1.60 9.07
N ASP A 47 -4.10 -0.89 8.15
CA ASP A 47 -4.41 0.50 7.82
C ASP A 47 -5.87 0.65 7.33
N TYR A 48 -6.40 -0.34 6.59
CA TYR A 48 -7.80 -0.40 6.19
C TYR A 48 -8.74 -0.62 7.37
N SER A 49 -8.42 -1.58 8.24
CA SER A 49 -9.23 -1.87 9.43
C SER A 49 -9.29 -0.66 10.36
N ASP A 50 -8.18 0.06 10.50
CA ASP A 50 -8.10 1.27 11.31
C ASP A 50 -8.83 2.45 10.65
N ALA A 51 -8.80 2.59 9.32
CA ALA A 51 -9.64 3.54 8.59
C ALA A 51 -11.14 3.29 8.85
N MET A 52 -11.56 2.03 8.87
CA MET A 52 -12.94 1.64 9.18
C MET A 52 -13.32 1.94 10.62
N LYS A 53 -12.44 1.68 11.60
CA LYS A 53 -12.68 2.02 13.02
C LYS A 53 -12.74 3.53 13.24
N MET A 54 -11.87 4.29 12.58
CA MET A 54 -11.82 5.75 12.71
C MET A 54 -13.15 6.42 12.32
N LEU A 55 -13.85 5.87 11.32
CA LEU A 55 -15.20 6.31 10.93
C LEU A 55 -16.25 6.08 12.01
N VAL A 56 -16.09 5.05 12.84
CA VAL A 56 -17.02 4.70 13.91
C VAL A 56 -16.72 5.51 15.18
N ASP A 57 -15.45 5.76 15.47
CA ASP A 57 -15.03 6.21 16.80
C ASP A 57 -14.87 7.73 16.95
N LYS A 58 -14.58 8.48 15.87
CA LYS A 58 -14.15 9.89 16.00
C LYS A 58 -14.77 10.83 14.96
N PRO A 59 -16.07 11.17 15.09
CA PRO A 59 -16.73 12.17 14.23
C PRO A 59 -16.06 13.56 14.27
N GLU A 60 -15.28 13.85 15.32
CA GLU A 60 -14.62 15.14 15.56
C GLU A 60 -13.38 15.41 14.69
N LEU A 61 -12.72 14.36 14.14
CA LEU A 61 -11.57 14.54 13.22
C LEU A 61 -11.94 15.33 11.96
N SER A 62 -13.22 15.27 11.60
CA SER A 62 -13.85 16.08 10.55
C SER A 62 -13.71 17.58 10.79
N ARG A 63 -13.76 18.02 12.06
CA ARG A 63 -13.70 19.43 12.45
C ARG A 63 -12.31 20.02 12.28
N LEU A 64 -11.28 19.30 12.71
CA LEU A 64 -9.88 19.71 12.56
C LEU A 64 -9.50 19.95 11.09
N GLN A 65 -9.97 19.09 10.18
CA GLN A 65 -9.66 19.23 8.76
C GLN A 65 -10.41 20.40 8.10
N LEU A 66 -11.63 20.70 8.56
CA LEU A 66 -12.36 21.90 8.12
C LEU A 66 -11.61 23.17 8.53
N GLU A 67 -11.04 23.20 9.74
CA GLU A 67 -10.24 24.33 10.23
C GLU A 67 -8.95 24.50 9.42
N ILE A 68 -8.24 23.40 9.12
CA ILE A 68 -7.04 23.44 8.27
C ILE A 68 -7.39 23.88 6.84
N ALA A 69 -8.46 23.37 6.24
CA ALA A 69 -8.89 23.75 4.89
C ALA A 69 -9.24 25.25 4.81
N ARG A 70 -9.94 25.79 5.81
CA ARG A 70 -10.26 27.22 5.93
C ARG A 70 -9.01 28.08 6.11
N ALA A 71 -8.00 27.60 6.84
CA ALA A 71 -6.76 28.32 7.06
C ALA A 71 -5.84 28.35 5.83
N THR A 72 -5.92 27.32 4.96
CA THR A 72 -4.97 27.15 3.84
C THR A 72 -5.51 27.67 2.50
N ALA A 73 -6.83 27.72 2.31
CA ALA A 73 -7.44 28.21 1.07
C ALA A 73 -8.83 28.82 1.33
N PRO A 74 -8.90 30.10 1.76
CA PRO A 74 -10.15 30.77 2.15
C PRO A 74 -11.18 30.87 1.00
N ASP A 75 -10.73 30.89 -0.26
CA ASP A 75 -11.59 30.96 -1.46
C ASP A 75 -11.86 29.60 -2.13
N SER A 76 -11.43 28.49 -1.53
CA SER A 76 -11.72 27.17 -2.08
C SER A 76 -13.17 26.76 -1.82
N ASN A 77 -13.82 26.11 -2.80
CA ASN A 77 -15.15 25.48 -2.64
C ASN A 77 -15.22 24.47 -1.46
N ALA A 78 -14.08 24.13 -0.84
CA ALA A 78 -14.03 23.37 0.41
C ALA A 78 -14.64 24.14 1.61
N ALA A 79 -14.60 25.48 1.62
CA ALA A 79 -15.21 26.30 2.67
C ALA A 79 -16.75 26.30 2.64
N LEU A 80 -17.34 25.99 1.47
CA LEU A 80 -18.79 25.91 1.23
C LEU A 80 -19.39 24.51 1.46
N ARG A 81 -18.59 23.49 1.74
CA ARG A 81 -19.09 22.12 1.95
C ARG A 81 -19.71 21.95 3.31
N SER A 82 -20.75 21.10 3.36
CA SER A 82 -21.27 20.64 4.64
C SER A 82 -20.17 19.86 5.39
N PRO A 83 -20.16 19.88 6.72
CA PRO A 83 -19.23 19.07 7.51
C PRO A 83 -19.29 17.58 7.14
N GLY A 84 -20.46 17.07 6.77
CA GLY A 84 -20.67 15.69 6.31
C GLY A 84 -19.93 15.37 5.01
N ASP A 85 -19.99 16.25 4.02
CA ASP A 85 -19.29 16.08 2.74
C ASP A 85 -17.78 16.06 2.92
N MET A 86 -17.26 16.86 3.86
CA MET A 86 -15.84 16.84 4.21
C MET A 86 -15.42 15.49 4.81
N VAL A 87 -16.22 14.89 5.70
CA VAL A 87 -15.95 13.55 6.25
C VAL A 87 -15.84 12.52 5.13
N VAL A 88 -16.83 12.51 4.23
CA VAL A 88 -16.88 11.58 3.11
C VAL A 88 -15.68 11.77 2.20
N ARG A 89 -15.34 13.03 1.84
CA ARG A 89 -14.15 13.33 1.03
C ARG A 89 -12.87 12.77 1.66
N ASN A 90 -12.68 13.02 2.95
CA ASN A 90 -11.46 12.64 3.65
C ASN A 90 -11.35 11.12 3.79
N TYR A 91 -12.46 10.44 4.03
CA TYR A 91 -12.52 8.99 4.02
C TYR A 91 -12.20 8.41 2.64
N LEU A 92 -12.75 8.99 1.56
CA LEU A 92 -12.43 8.59 0.20
C LEU A 92 -10.94 8.79 -0.11
N LEU A 93 -10.34 9.89 0.34
CA LEU A 93 -8.91 10.15 0.18
C LEU A 93 -8.05 9.14 0.95
N LEU A 94 -8.46 8.75 2.16
CA LEU A 94 -7.80 7.71 2.94
C LEU A 94 -7.84 6.35 2.23
N LEU A 95 -9.02 5.95 1.74
CA LEU A 95 -9.19 4.74 0.94
C LEU A 95 -8.36 4.80 -0.35
N TYR A 96 -8.31 5.96 -1.00
CA TYR A 96 -7.51 6.19 -2.20
C TYR A 96 -6.02 5.83 -1.97
N GLY A 97 -5.45 6.28 -0.85
CA GLY A 97 -4.08 5.91 -0.46
C GLY A 97 -3.91 4.42 -0.11
N ILE A 98 -4.91 3.76 0.46
CA ILE A 98 -4.87 2.30 0.71
C ILE A 98 -4.88 1.54 -0.62
N PHE A 99 -5.73 1.93 -1.56
CA PHE A 99 -5.78 1.32 -2.90
C PHE A 99 -4.47 1.50 -3.67
N GLU A 100 -3.83 2.66 -3.55
CA GLU A 100 -2.50 2.90 -4.13
C GLU A 100 -1.47 1.89 -3.59
N ARG A 101 -1.41 1.72 -2.26
CA ARG A 101 -0.50 0.76 -1.64
C ARG A 101 -0.78 -0.67 -2.09
N ALA A 102 -2.04 -1.09 -2.13
CA ALA A 102 -2.42 -2.40 -2.64
C ALA A 102 -2.01 -2.58 -4.12
N HIS A 103 -2.21 -1.56 -4.95
CA HIS A 103 -1.79 -1.56 -6.35
C HIS A 103 -0.26 -1.66 -6.49
N LEU A 104 0.49 -0.94 -5.66
CA LEU A 104 1.95 -1.02 -5.63
C LEU A 104 2.42 -2.42 -5.25
N LEU A 105 1.82 -3.05 -4.23
CA LEU A 105 2.15 -4.43 -3.84
C LEU A 105 1.85 -5.43 -4.96
N TYR A 106 0.75 -5.24 -5.68
CA TYR A 106 0.40 -6.06 -6.84
C TYR A 106 1.44 -5.91 -7.96
N ARG A 107 1.79 -4.67 -8.34
CA ARG A 107 2.81 -4.42 -9.37
C ARG A 107 4.18 -4.99 -8.99
N LYS A 108 4.54 -4.98 -7.70
CA LYS A 108 5.77 -5.61 -7.19
C LYS A 108 5.69 -7.14 -7.11
N LYS A 109 4.54 -7.77 -7.41
CA LYS A 109 4.27 -9.21 -7.23
C LYS A 109 4.43 -9.66 -5.78
N TRP A 110 4.08 -8.79 -4.84
CA TRP A 110 4.10 -9.09 -3.40
C TRP A 110 2.77 -9.62 -2.90
N ILE A 111 1.68 -9.28 -3.60
CA ILE A 111 0.39 -9.96 -3.50
C ILE A 111 0.06 -10.63 -4.83
N ASP A 112 -0.76 -11.67 -4.78
CA ASP A 112 -1.20 -12.37 -5.98
C ASP A 112 -2.33 -11.63 -6.71
N LYS A 113 -2.71 -12.18 -7.86
CA LYS A 113 -3.79 -11.63 -8.69
C LYS A 113 -5.15 -11.71 -7.98
N GLU A 114 -5.36 -12.70 -7.13
CA GLU A 114 -6.65 -12.89 -6.46
C GLU A 114 -6.88 -11.83 -5.39
N ALA A 115 -5.88 -11.60 -4.54
CA ALA A 115 -5.87 -10.49 -3.59
C ALA A 115 -6.08 -9.14 -4.31
N TRP A 116 -5.36 -8.92 -5.42
CA TRP A 116 -5.56 -7.71 -6.21
C TRP A 116 -6.97 -7.59 -6.80
N ASN A 117 -7.57 -8.68 -7.28
CA ASN A 117 -8.92 -8.65 -7.83
C ASN A 117 -9.94 -8.18 -6.77
N GLN A 118 -9.77 -8.58 -5.52
CA GLN A 118 -10.62 -8.14 -4.41
C GLN A 118 -10.48 -6.63 -4.16
N TRP A 119 -9.24 -6.12 -4.08
CA TRP A 119 -8.97 -4.68 -3.97
C TRP A 119 -9.51 -3.89 -5.17
N SER A 120 -9.32 -4.39 -6.39
CA SER A 120 -9.81 -3.75 -7.61
C SER A 120 -11.33 -3.73 -7.68
N ALA A 121 -12.00 -4.80 -7.27
CA ALA A 121 -13.46 -4.84 -7.18
C ALA A 121 -13.97 -3.80 -6.16
N PHE A 122 -13.34 -3.72 -5.00
CA PHE A 122 -13.70 -2.73 -3.99
C PHE A 122 -13.47 -1.29 -4.49
N LEU A 123 -12.31 -1.01 -5.11
CA LEU A 123 -12.01 0.27 -5.75
C LEU A 123 -13.09 0.66 -6.77
N LYS A 124 -13.55 -0.27 -7.62
CA LYS A 124 -14.62 0.00 -8.58
C LYS A 124 -15.95 0.33 -7.92
N VAL A 125 -16.26 -0.26 -6.77
CA VAL A 125 -17.46 0.09 -5.99
C VAL A 125 -17.32 1.49 -5.42
N VAL A 126 -16.19 1.80 -4.78
CA VAL A 126 -15.91 3.12 -4.20
C VAL A 126 -15.90 4.22 -5.28
N ALA A 127 -15.35 3.93 -6.46
CA ALA A 127 -15.33 4.84 -7.61
C ALA A 127 -16.72 5.18 -8.18
N LYS A 128 -17.77 4.44 -7.78
CA LYS A 128 -19.13 4.82 -8.13
C LYS A 128 -19.60 6.06 -7.36
N HIS A 129 -19.00 6.38 -6.21
CA HIS A 129 -19.40 7.52 -5.39
C HIS A 129 -19.20 8.86 -6.14
N PRO A 130 -20.18 9.79 -6.12
CA PRO A 130 -20.11 11.05 -6.88
C PRO A 130 -18.87 11.89 -6.58
N MET A 131 -18.42 11.91 -5.33
CA MET A 131 -17.24 12.68 -4.89
C MET A 131 -15.90 12.03 -5.25
N PHE A 132 -15.90 10.78 -5.73
CA PHE A 132 -14.64 10.06 -5.98
C PHE A 132 -13.85 10.65 -7.15
N ASP A 133 -14.54 11.10 -8.20
CA ASP A 133 -13.90 11.77 -9.35
C ASP A 133 -13.21 13.07 -8.92
N GLU A 134 -13.83 13.83 -8.03
CA GLU A 134 -13.23 15.04 -7.48
C GLU A 134 -12.00 14.73 -6.61
N VAL A 135 -12.07 13.68 -5.79
CA VAL A 135 -10.91 13.21 -5.01
C VAL A 135 -9.76 12.80 -5.93
N HIS A 136 -10.06 12.07 -7.00
CA HIS A 136 -9.06 11.67 -7.99
C HIS A 136 -8.39 12.89 -8.63
N ARG A 137 -9.17 13.85 -9.14
CA ARG A 137 -8.63 15.07 -9.77
C ARG A 137 -7.89 15.98 -8.79
N SER A 138 -8.43 16.18 -7.58
CA SER A 138 -7.80 17.06 -6.58
C SER A 138 -6.55 16.46 -5.91
N SER A 139 -6.26 15.19 -6.16
CA SER A 139 -5.05 14.51 -5.67
C SER A 139 -4.03 14.17 -6.76
N GLU A 140 -4.21 14.71 -7.96
CA GLU A 140 -3.27 14.55 -9.07
C GLU A 140 -1.86 14.99 -8.65
N GLY A 141 -0.85 14.18 -8.99
CA GLY A 141 0.54 14.40 -8.58
C GLY A 141 0.88 14.07 -7.12
N MET A 142 -0.09 13.78 -6.25
CA MET A 142 0.16 13.35 -4.87
C MET A 142 0.43 11.84 -4.74
N PHE A 143 -0.06 11.05 -5.70
CA PHE A 143 0.01 9.58 -5.68
C PHE A 143 0.77 9.04 -6.89
N ASP A 144 1.20 7.78 -6.82
CA ASP A 144 1.89 7.02 -7.84
C ASP A 144 1.15 7.10 -9.19
N LYS A 145 1.84 7.65 -10.19
CA LYS A 145 1.28 7.89 -11.52
C LYS A 145 0.63 6.64 -12.16
N PRO A 146 1.26 5.45 -12.15
CA PRO A 146 0.63 4.22 -12.62
C PRO A 146 -0.68 3.86 -11.91
N PHE A 147 -0.80 4.14 -10.61
CA PHE A 147 -2.07 3.98 -9.90
C PHE A 147 -3.10 5.03 -10.34
N GLN A 148 -2.69 6.30 -10.49
CA GLN A 148 -3.59 7.35 -10.97
C GLN A 148 -4.15 7.02 -12.37
N GLU A 149 -3.31 6.59 -13.31
CA GLU A 149 -3.73 6.15 -14.66
C GLU A 149 -4.70 4.95 -14.63
N HIS A 150 -4.47 4.00 -13.70
CA HIS A 150 -5.39 2.89 -13.47
C HIS A 150 -6.78 3.38 -13.05
N VAL A 151 -6.83 4.34 -12.12
CA VAL A 151 -8.09 4.93 -11.64
C VAL A 151 -8.77 5.74 -12.74
N SER A 152 -8.04 6.54 -13.52
CA SER A 152 -8.60 7.28 -14.66
C SER A 152 -9.27 6.34 -15.67
N THR A 153 -8.68 5.17 -15.91
CA THR A 153 -9.28 4.13 -16.77
C THR A 153 -10.59 3.59 -16.19
N ILE A 154 -10.70 3.44 -14.87
CA ILE A 154 -11.94 3.01 -14.21
C ILE A 154 -13.02 4.08 -14.36
N LEU A 155 -12.67 5.36 -14.16
CA LEU A 155 -13.60 6.47 -14.25
C LEU A 155 -14.08 6.73 -15.69
N ASN A 156 -13.20 6.63 -16.68
CA ASN A 156 -13.56 6.79 -18.09
C ASN A 156 -14.47 5.69 -18.62
N ARG A 157 -14.48 4.49 -18.01
CA ARG A 157 -15.43 3.41 -18.37
C ARG A 157 -16.83 3.62 -17.78
N LYS A 158 -16.99 4.60 -16.89
CA LYS A 158 -18.27 4.99 -16.30
C LYS A 158 -18.97 6.09 -17.12
N ALA A 159 -18.24 6.75 -18.01
CA ALA A 159 -18.72 7.81 -18.90
C ALA A 159 -19.47 7.24 -20.12
#